data_AF-A0A7S1PSJ7-F1
#
_entry.id   AF-A0A7S1PSJ7-F1
#
_cell.length_a   1.000
_cell.length_b   1.000
_cell.length_c   1.000
_cell.angle_alpha   90.00
_cell.angle_beta   90.00
_cell.angle_gamma   90.00
#
_symmetry.space_group_name_H-M   'P 1'
#
loop_
_entity.id
_entity.type
_entity.pdbx_description
1 polymer ?
#
loop_
_entity_poly.entity_id
_entity_poly.type
_entity_poly.pdbx_seq_one_letter_code
_entity_poly.pdbx_strand_id
1 'polypeptide(L)'
;EAFMAGFDPCSAGAEEGDVLFCQTSPLQRVTLDARSRAAASIPGDAAYYAWSYPAAPKDVARLSGARSSERSFFEHGGFVYFNESREAVGTTSISPAAFGTSLIFGGASPIPPGVAELLARQGRFQEITLEAFLQKDATHFVWIRPEEFSESIDCPHGAFGYKFSASPPKYFPVLRGPVDCSAA
;
A
#
# COMPACT_ATOMS: atom_id res chain seq x y z
N GLU A 1 -23.55 -6.91 3.89
CA GLU A 1 -22.98 -6.54 5.20
C GLU A 1 -21.68 -7.29 5.38
N ALA A 2 -20.60 -6.58 5.75
CA ALA A 2 -19.31 -7.21 6.03
C ALA A 2 -19.30 -7.58 7.53
N PHE A 3 -19.66 -8.82 7.83
CA PHE A 3 -19.55 -9.35 9.19
C PHE A 3 -18.12 -9.88 9.38
N MET A 4 -17.36 -9.31 10.32
CA MET A 4 -16.18 -9.97 10.86
C MET A 4 -16.66 -11.11 11.75
N ALA A 5 -16.16 -12.32 11.54
CA ALA A 5 -16.42 -13.40 12.48
C ALA A 5 -15.83 -13.05 13.85
N GLY A 6 -16.69 -12.72 14.82
CA GLY A 6 -16.33 -12.63 16.25
C GLY A 6 -16.01 -11.25 16.82
N PHE A 7 -16.27 -10.15 16.11
CA PHE A 7 -16.14 -8.80 16.69
C PHE A 7 -17.42 -8.00 16.45
N ASP A 8 -18.14 -7.68 17.52
CA ASP A 8 -19.28 -6.76 17.51
C ASP A 8 -18.77 -5.34 17.84
N PRO A 9 -18.71 -4.41 16.89
CA PRO A 9 -18.21 -3.06 17.15
C PRO A 9 -19.06 -2.30 18.17
N CYS A 10 -20.36 -2.60 18.25
CA CYS A 10 -21.26 -2.00 19.22
C CYS A 10 -20.87 -2.37 20.66
N SER A 11 -20.30 -3.57 20.86
CA SER A 11 -19.78 -3.99 22.17
C SER A 11 -18.55 -3.19 22.65
N ALA A 12 -17.87 -2.50 21.72
CA ALA A 12 -16.76 -1.59 22.00
C ALA A 12 -17.20 -0.11 22.09
N GLY A 13 -18.52 0.17 22.05
CA GLY A 13 -19.08 1.52 22.12
C GLY A 13 -18.99 2.31 20.80
N ALA A 14 -18.65 1.65 19.68
CA ALA A 14 -18.68 2.27 18.36
C ALA A 14 -20.08 2.18 17.77
N GLU A 15 -20.60 3.28 17.23
CA GLU A 15 -21.84 3.26 16.46
C GLU A 15 -21.56 2.72 15.04
N GLU A 16 -22.59 2.27 14.32
CA GLU A 16 -22.48 1.81 12.92
C GLU A 16 -21.89 2.90 11.98
N GLY A 17 -21.97 4.15 12.43
CA GLY A 17 -21.35 5.35 11.87
C GLY A 17 -19.81 5.38 11.94
N ASP A 18 -19.23 4.75 12.96
CA ASP A 18 -17.86 4.97 13.44
C ASP A 18 -16.84 3.97 12.89
N VAL A 19 -17.30 2.94 12.19
CA VAL A 19 -16.46 1.83 11.74
C VAL A 19 -16.35 1.83 10.23
N LEU A 20 -15.10 1.86 9.75
CA LEU A 20 -14.77 1.70 8.34
C LEU A 20 -13.93 0.44 8.16
N PHE A 21 -14.36 -0.43 7.24
CA PHE A 21 -13.63 -1.64 6.90
C PHE A 21 -12.68 -1.38 5.73
N CYS A 22 -11.41 -1.70 5.93
CA CYS A 22 -10.39 -1.64 4.88
C CYS A 22 -9.88 -3.04 4.56
N GLN A 23 -9.63 -3.31 3.28
CA GLN A 23 -8.90 -4.50 2.87
C GLN A 23 -7.40 -4.26 3.11
N THR A 24 -6.72 -5.24 3.70
CA THR A 24 -5.27 -5.18 3.90
C THR A 24 -4.55 -6.35 3.21
N SER A 25 -3.28 -6.15 2.87
CA SER A 25 -2.38 -7.25 2.56
C SER A 25 -2.11 -8.08 3.82
N PRO A 26 -1.70 -9.35 3.69
CA PRO A 26 -1.15 -10.10 4.81
C PRO A 26 -0.02 -9.33 5.50
N LEU A 27 0.11 -9.52 6.81
CA LEU A 27 1.16 -8.92 7.62
C LEU A 27 2.55 -9.37 7.11
N GLN A 28 3.48 -8.44 6.97
CA GLN A 28 4.86 -8.68 6.53
C GLN A 28 5.84 -8.06 7.51
N ARG A 29 7.04 -8.64 7.63
CA ARG A 29 8.09 -8.07 8.48
C ARG A 29 8.69 -6.84 7.81
N VAL A 30 9.00 -5.80 8.57
CA VAL A 30 9.72 -4.64 8.04
C VAL A 30 11.14 -5.08 7.63
N THR A 31 11.47 -4.91 6.35
CA THR A 31 12.76 -5.32 5.78
C THR A 31 13.73 -4.15 5.53
N LEU A 32 13.28 -2.91 5.73
CA LEU A 32 14.09 -1.70 5.58
C LEU A 32 15.00 -1.50 6.81
N ASP A 33 16.22 -1.01 6.58
CA ASP A 33 17.15 -0.62 7.63
C ASP A 33 16.68 0.64 8.39
N ALA A 34 17.34 0.97 9.51
CA ALA A 34 16.94 2.09 10.37
C ALA A 34 16.95 3.46 9.66
N ARG A 35 17.89 3.71 8.75
CA ARG A 35 17.96 4.97 8.00
C ARG A 35 16.82 5.05 6.99
N SER A 36 16.59 3.98 6.24
CA SER A 36 15.50 3.89 5.27
C SER A 36 14.13 3.99 5.95
N ARG A 37 13.96 3.38 7.13
CA ARG A 37 12.75 3.47 7.96
C ARG A 37 12.47 4.91 8.37
N ALA A 38 13.46 5.62 8.90
CA ALA A 38 13.30 7.02 9.29
C ALA A 38 12.94 7.91 8.08
N ALA A 39 13.57 7.68 6.93
CA ALA A 39 13.28 8.41 5.70
C ALA A 39 11.89 8.11 5.11
N ALA A 40 11.28 6.97 5.45
CA ALA A 40 9.93 6.59 5.05
C ALA A 40 8.90 6.86 6.16
N SER A 41 9.27 7.58 7.22
CA SER A 41 8.41 7.87 8.37
C SER A 41 7.84 6.62 9.05
N ILE A 42 8.57 5.50 9.01
CA ILE A 42 8.19 4.25 9.67
C ILE A 42 8.42 4.38 11.18
N PRO A 43 7.43 4.09 12.04
CA PRO A 43 7.61 4.12 13.50
C PRO A 43 8.80 3.29 13.97
N GLY A 44 9.54 3.77 14.97
CA GLY A 44 10.79 3.14 15.43
C GLY A 44 10.60 1.73 16.03
N ASP A 45 9.44 1.48 16.62
CA ASP A 45 9.02 0.20 17.22
C ASP A 45 8.29 -0.74 16.24
N ALA A 46 8.07 -0.30 14.99
CA ALA A 46 7.44 -1.13 13.96
C ALA A 46 8.31 -2.36 13.61
N ALA A 47 7.79 -3.55 13.86
CA ALA A 47 8.37 -4.83 13.45
C ALA A 47 7.69 -5.40 12.19
N TYR A 48 6.40 -5.09 12.02
CA TYR A 48 5.60 -5.57 10.90
C TYR A 48 4.82 -4.44 10.23
N TYR A 49 4.35 -4.70 9.02
CA TYR A 49 3.45 -3.81 8.30
C TYR A 49 2.44 -4.57 7.43
N ALA A 50 1.35 -3.92 7.09
CA ALA A 50 0.41 -4.34 6.07
C ALA A 50 0.07 -3.14 5.18
N TRP A 51 -0.08 -3.39 3.88
CA TRP A 51 -0.66 -2.41 2.97
C TRP A 51 -2.17 -2.39 3.15
N SER A 52 -2.75 -1.25 3.48
CA SER A 52 -4.19 -0.99 3.45
C SER A 52 -4.56 -0.41 2.10
N TYR A 53 -5.46 -1.08 1.40
CA TYR A 53 -6.02 -0.58 0.15
C TYR A 53 -6.98 0.59 0.42
N PRO A 54 -7.22 1.46 -0.58
CA PRO A 54 -8.25 2.49 -0.50
C PRO A 54 -9.60 1.92 -0.05
N ALA A 55 -10.31 2.69 0.76
CA ALA A 55 -11.70 2.43 1.09
C ALA A 55 -12.60 2.69 -0.14
N ALA A 56 -13.79 2.10 -0.14
CA ALA A 56 -14.74 2.39 -1.21
C ALA A 56 -15.15 3.88 -1.17
N PRO A 57 -15.39 4.55 -2.32
CA PRO A 57 -15.71 5.97 -2.36
C PRO A 57 -16.91 6.37 -1.49
N LYS A 58 -17.91 5.49 -1.40
CA LYS A 58 -19.09 5.68 -0.53
C LYS A 58 -18.73 5.77 0.96
N ASP A 59 -17.69 5.05 1.39
CA ASP A 59 -17.25 5.00 2.78
C ASP A 59 -16.36 6.19 3.09
N VAL A 60 -15.51 6.61 2.14
CA VAL A 60 -14.74 7.86 2.23
C VAL A 60 -15.65 9.08 2.35
N ALA A 61 -16.79 9.11 1.64
CA ALA A 61 -17.74 10.21 1.71
C ALA A 61 -18.32 10.43 3.12
N ARG A 62 -18.31 9.40 3.98
CA ARG A 62 -18.75 9.48 5.38
C ARG A 62 -17.75 10.23 6.27
N LEU A 63 -16.52 10.47 5.81
CA LEU A 63 -15.44 11.09 6.56
C LEU A 63 -15.46 12.63 6.49
N SER A 64 -16.64 13.25 6.61
CA SER A 64 -16.81 14.70 6.45
C SER A 64 -16.01 15.56 7.46
N GLY A 65 -15.60 14.98 8.60
CA GLY A 65 -14.77 15.63 9.63
C GLY A 65 -13.33 15.10 9.77
N ALA A 66 -12.90 14.17 8.92
CA ALA A 66 -11.56 13.57 9.04
C ALA A 66 -10.44 14.57 8.72
N ARG A 67 -9.29 14.41 9.37
CA ARG A 67 -8.07 15.17 9.06
C ARG A 67 -7.61 14.85 7.63
N SER A 68 -6.86 15.77 7.01
CA SER A 68 -6.36 15.59 5.64
C SER A 68 -5.53 14.32 5.46
N SER A 69 -4.75 13.93 6.47
CA SER A 69 -3.94 12.71 6.47
C SER A 69 -4.78 11.42 6.57
N GLU A 70 -5.82 11.43 7.41
CA GLU A 70 -6.79 10.33 7.56
C GLU A 70 -7.58 10.14 6.27
N ARG A 71 -8.12 11.23 5.72
CA ARG A 71 -8.80 11.21 4.42
C ARG A 71 -7.89 10.66 3.32
N SER A 72 -6.63 11.12 3.26
CA SER A 72 -5.65 10.61 2.28
C SER A 72 -5.36 9.12 2.45
N PHE A 73 -5.34 8.61 3.69
CA PHE A 73 -5.16 7.18 3.96
C PHE A 73 -6.31 6.36 3.39
N PHE A 74 -7.55 6.81 3.56
CA PHE A 74 -8.71 6.09 3.04
C PHE A 74 -8.92 6.27 1.53
N GLU A 75 -8.52 7.41 0.96
CA GLU A 75 -8.64 7.68 -0.49
C GLU A 75 -7.57 6.97 -1.32
N HIS A 76 -6.34 6.89 -0.83
CA HIS A 76 -5.20 6.38 -1.60
C HIS A 76 -4.62 5.08 -1.04
N GLY A 77 -5.03 4.68 0.17
CA GLY A 77 -4.39 3.62 0.91
C GLY A 77 -3.15 4.10 1.67
N GLY A 78 -2.56 3.16 2.39
CA GLY A 78 -1.40 3.44 3.22
C GLY A 78 -0.85 2.20 3.90
N PHE A 79 0.25 2.37 4.61
CA PHE A 79 0.84 1.32 5.43
C PHE A 79 0.31 1.41 6.85
N VAL A 80 -0.07 0.26 7.41
CA VAL A 80 -0.35 0.09 8.83
C VAL A 80 0.85 -0.64 9.44
N TYR A 81 1.40 -0.10 10.51
CA TYR A 81 2.59 -0.64 11.17
C TYR A 81 2.23 -1.25 12.52
N PHE A 82 2.91 -2.34 12.86
CA PHE A 82 2.68 -3.10 14.08
C PHE A 82 3.99 -3.38 14.81
N ASN A 83 3.94 -3.40 16.14
CA ASN A 83 5.07 -3.82 16.97
C ASN A 83 5.25 -5.36 16.99
N GLU A 84 6.21 -5.86 17.78
CA GLU A 84 6.45 -7.30 17.93
C GLU A 84 5.24 -8.07 18.51
N SER A 85 4.42 -7.41 19.33
CA SER A 85 3.17 -7.95 19.89
C SER A 85 2.00 -7.93 18.89
N ARG A 86 2.22 -7.48 17.65
CA ARG A 86 1.20 -7.29 16.60
C ARG A 86 0.13 -6.26 16.94
N GLU A 87 0.46 -5.29 17.80
CA GLU A 87 -0.38 -4.14 18.09
C GLU A 87 -0.06 -3.01 17.11
N ALA A 88 -1.08 -2.30 16.63
CA ALA A 88 -0.88 -1.20 15.70
C ALA A 88 -0.18 -0.02 16.39
N VAL A 89 0.94 0.44 15.82
CA VAL A 89 1.77 1.54 16.37
C VAL A 89 1.79 2.78 15.50
N GLY A 90 1.23 2.71 14.29
CA GLY A 90 1.07 3.88 13.44
C GLY A 90 0.58 3.54 12.04
N THR A 91 0.22 4.58 11.31
CA THR A 91 -0.15 4.49 9.90
C THR A 91 0.55 5.58 9.09
N THR A 92 0.74 5.33 7.80
CA THR A 92 1.25 6.32 6.85
C THR A 92 0.47 6.21 5.56
N SER A 93 -0.14 7.31 5.12
CA SER A 93 -0.83 7.38 3.82
C SER A 93 0.15 7.60 2.69
N ILE A 94 -0.21 7.13 1.49
CA ILE A 94 0.50 7.53 0.27
C ILE A 94 -0.16 8.80 -0.26
N SER A 95 0.66 9.79 -0.59
CA SER A 95 0.24 10.99 -1.30
C SER A 95 1.20 11.26 -2.46
N PRO A 96 0.72 11.85 -3.57
CA PRO A 96 1.61 12.39 -4.60
C PRO A 96 2.55 13.42 -3.98
N ALA A 97 3.83 13.09 -3.85
CA ALA A 97 4.81 13.98 -3.24
C ALA A 97 5.31 15.02 -4.26
N ALA A 98 5.27 16.31 -3.89
CA ALA A 98 6.01 17.35 -4.60
C ALA A 98 7.50 17.33 -4.19
N PHE A 99 7.79 17.18 -2.89
CA PHE A 99 9.12 16.98 -2.27
C PHE A 99 8.92 16.43 -0.82
N GLY A 100 9.78 15.51 -0.33
CA GLY A 100 9.72 15.03 1.07
C GLY A 100 10.44 13.71 1.38
N THR A 101 10.38 13.28 2.64
CA THR A 101 10.79 11.95 3.15
C THR A 101 9.77 10.91 2.71
N SER A 102 10.06 10.19 1.64
CA SER A 102 9.12 9.27 0.99
C SER A 102 9.78 7.92 0.73
N LEU A 103 8.93 6.90 0.51
CA LEU A 103 9.39 5.66 -0.11
C LEU A 103 10.02 5.99 -1.47
N ILE A 104 11.18 5.39 -1.72
CA ILE A 104 11.91 5.54 -2.97
C ILE A 104 11.62 4.30 -3.79
N PHE A 105 11.26 4.53 -5.06
CA PHE A 105 10.93 3.48 -6.00
C PHE A 105 12.01 3.37 -7.07
N GLY A 106 12.29 2.13 -7.47
CA GLY A 106 13.15 1.85 -8.62
C GLY A 106 12.46 2.14 -9.95
N GLY A 107 13.23 2.01 -11.03
CA GLY A 107 12.72 2.14 -12.38
C GLY A 107 11.63 1.12 -12.70
N ALA A 108 10.74 1.48 -13.64
CA ALA A 108 9.67 0.61 -14.10
C ALA A 108 10.23 -0.65 -14.76
N SER A 109 9.83 -1.81 -14.26
CA SER A 109 10.19 -3.12 -14.83
C SER A 109 8.93 -3.89 -15.25
N PRO A 110 8.98 -4.68 -16.32
CA PRO A 110 7.81 -5.44 -16.77
C PRO A 110 7.41 -6.51 -15.74
N ILE A 111 6.10 -6.66 -15.49
CA ILE A 111 5.58 -7.79 -14.71
C ILE A 111 5.50 -9.01 -15.64
N PRO A 112 6.13 -10.16 -15.30
CA PRO A 112 6.03 -11.37 -16.11
C PRO A 112 4.56 -11.80 -16.32
N PRO A 113 4.15 -12.24 -17.52
CA PRO A 113 2.74 -12.54 -17.82
C PRO A 113 2.10 -13.53 -16.86
N GLY A 114 2.79 -14.63 -16.51
CA GLY A 114 2.27 -15.62 -15.56
C GLY A 114 2.03 -15.06 -14.15
N VAL A 115 2.85 -14.10 -13.71
CA VAL A 115 2.66 -13.42 -12.43
C VAL A 115 1.47 -12.45 -12.51
N ALA A 116 1.36 -11.68 -13.60
CA ALA A 116 0.24 -10.78 -13.81
C ALA A 116 -1.11 -11.52 -13.87
N GLU A 117 -1.17 -12.66 -14.54
CA GLU A 117 -2.35 -13.53 -14.60
C GLU A 117 -2.71 -14.10 -13.23
N LEU A 118 -1.72 -14.57 -12.47
CA LEU A 118 -1.93 -15.08 -11.12
C LEU A 118 -2.52 -14.01 -10.19
N LEU A 119 -1.93 -12.81 -10.20
CA LEU A 119 -2.41 -11.67 -9.40
C LEU A 119 -3.83 -11.25 -9.82
N ALA A 120 -4.14 -11.29 -11.12
CA ALA A 120 -5.48 -11.00 -11.64
C ALA A 120 -6.50 -12.06 -11.20
N ARG A 121 -6.16 -13.35 -11.31
CA ARG A 121 -7.01 -14.46 -10.86
C ARG A 121 -7.30 -14.42 -9.36
N GLN A 122 -6.35 -13.91 -8.57
CA GLN A 122 -6.52 -13.68 -7.13
C GLN A 122 -7.36 -12.43 -6.80
N GLY A 123 -7.80 -11.65 -7.80
CA GLY A 123 -8.55 -10.40 -7.56
C GLY A 123 -7.74 -9.32 -6.86
N ARG A 124 -6.41 -9.36 -6.95
CA ARG A 124 -5.52 -8.45 -6.19
C ARG A 124 -5.27 -7.11 -6.86
N PHE A 125 -5.56 -7.01 -8.16
CA PHE A 125 -5.55 -5.73 -8.86
C PHE A 125 -6.77 -4.92 -8.45
N GLN A 126 -6.53 -3.76 -7.85
CA GLN A 126 -7.56 -2.79 -7.46
C GLN A 126 -7.58 -1.63 -8.46
N GLU A 127 -8.74 -1.01 -8.65
CA GLU A 127 -8.86 0.17 -9.50
C GLU A 127 -8.02 1.32 -8.96
N ILE A 128 -7.45 2.12 -9.86
CA ILE A 128 -6.66 3.29 -9.48
C ILE A 128 -7.59 4.40 -9.01
N THR A 129 -7.30 4.94 -7.83
CA THR A 129 -8.02 6.08 -7.25
C THR A 129 -7.34 7.42 -7.50
N LEU A 130 -6.05 7.42 -7.89
CA LEU A 130 -5.25 8.61 -8.11
C LEU A 130 -5.37 9.10 -9.57
N GLU A 131 -5.97 10.28 -9.74
CA GLU A 131 -6.18 10.93 -11.05
C GLU A 131 -4.90 11.06 -11.88
N ALA A 132 -3.77 11.38 -11.23
CA ALA A 132 -2.48 11.51 -11.91
C ALA A 132 -2.04 10.22 -12.63
N PHE A 133 -2.45 9.04 -12.15
CA PHE A 133 -2.17 7.76 -12.80
C PHE A 133 -3.21 7.41 -13.86
N LEU A 134 -4.49 7.81 -13.69
CA LEU A 134 -5.51 7.68 -14.74
C LEU A 134 -5.11 8.46 -16.00
N GLN A 135 -4.58 9.68 -15.83
CA GLN A 135 -4.03 10.49 -16.93
C GLN A 135 -2.80 9.87 -17.62
N LYS A 136 -2.22 8.82 -17.05
CA LYS A 136 -1.12 8.02 -17.61
C LYS A 136 -1.59 6.65 -18.10
N ASP A 137 -2.89 6.52 -18.38
CA ASP A 137 -3.53 5.31 -18.88
C ASP A 137 -3.45 4.10 -17.93
N ALA A 138 -3.09 4.32 -16.67
CA ALA A 138 -3.08 3.26 -15.68
C ALA A 138 -4.53 2.99 -15.24
N THR A 139 -4.89 1.71 -15.14
CA THR A 139 -6.28 1.30 -14.84
C THR A 139 -6.39 0.63 -13.48
N HIS A 140 -5.39 -0.16 -13.11
CA HIS A 140 -5.36 -0.91 -11.87
C HIS A 140 -3.98 -0.88 -11.25
N PHE A 141 -3.90 -1.06 -9.93
CA PHE A 141 -2.66 -1.23 -9.20
C PHE A 141 -2.73 -2.45 -8.27
N VAL A 142 -1.57 -2.93 -7.83
CA VAL A 142 -1.44 -4.04 -6.89
C VAL A 142 -0.20 -3.85 -6.01
N TRP A 143 -0.31 -4.20 -4.74
CA TRP A 143 0.86 -4.37 -3.88
C TRP A 143 1.40 -5.80 -4.04
N ILE A 144 2.62 -5.93 -4.57
CA ILE A 144 3.39 -7.17 -4.64
C ILE A 144 4.22 -7.26 -3.36
N ARG A 145 4.08 -8.37 -2.63
CA ARG A 145 4.71 -8.51 -1.32
C ARG A 145 6.21 -8.76 -1.46
N PRO A 146 7.01 -8.44 -0.43
CA PRO A 146 8.42 -8.84 -0.40
C PRO A 146 8.59 -10.32 -0.71
N GLU A 147 9.54 -10.64 -1.58
CA GLU A 147 9.96 -12.01 -1.91
C GLU A 147 8.86 -12.94 -2.46
N GLU A 148 7.65 -12.46 -2.71
CA GLU A 148 6.50 -13.27 -3.13
C GLU A 148 6.75 -14.00 -4.46
N PHE A 149 7.45 -13.33 -5.38
CA PHE A 149 7.81 -13.83 -6.70
C PHE A 149 9.31 -13.66 -6.94
N SER A 150 10.14 -13.95 -5.93
CA SER A 150 11.59 -13.68 -5.96
C SER A 150 12.35 -14.29 -7.15
N GLU A 151 11.84 -15.37 -7.75
CA GLU A 151 12.41 -15.98 -8.96
C GLU A 151 12.16 -15.16 -10.23
N SER A 152 11.20 -14.23 -10.22
CA SER A 152 10.67 -13.55 -11.40
C SER A 152 10.56 -12.03 -11.26
N ILE A 153 10.55 -11.52 -10.03
CA ILE A 153 10.41 -10.10 -9.69
C ILE A 153 11.41 -9.80 -8.56
N ASP A 154 12.33 -8.88 -8.85
CA ASP A 154 13.24 -8.35 -7.85
C ASP A 154 12.54 -7.23 -7.06
N CYS A 155 12.00 -7.58 -5.88
CA CYS A 155 11.33 -6.64 -4.99
C CYS A 155 11.50 -7.02 -3.49
N PRO A 156 12.72 -6.90 -2.92
CA PRO A 156 13.02 -7.31 -1.54
C PRO A 156 12.24 -6.53 -0.46
N HIS A 157 11.65 -5.39 -0.83
CA HIS A 157 10.83 -4.55 0.05
C HIS A 157 9.36 -4.47 -0.39
N GLY A 158 8.99 -5.29 -1.37
CA GLY A 158 7.73 -5.20 -2.09
C GLY A 158 7.77 -4.18 -3.23
N ALA A 159 6.69 -4.14 -4.00
CA ALA A 159 6.57 -3.28 -5.17
C ALA A 159 5.12 -2.89 -5.45
N PHE A 160 4.91 -1.72 -6.03
CA PHE A 160 3.64 -1.39 -6.66
C PHE A 160 3.65 -1.84 -8.12
N GLY A 161 2.73 -2.73 -8.47
CA GLY A 161 2.43 -3.12 -9.83
C GLY A 161 1.27 -2.31 -10.40
N TYR A 162 1.29 -2.02 -11.70
CA TYR A 162 0.25 -1.27 -12.40
C TYR A 162 -0.09 -1.93 -13.73
N LYS A 163 -1.38 -1.94 -14.07
CA LYS A 163 -1.90 -2.25 -15.41
C LYS A 163 -2.15 -0.95 -16.16
N PHE A 164 -1.87 -0.97 -17.45
CA PHE A 164 -2.12 0.14 -18.37
C PHE A 164 -3.05 -0.32 -19.49
N SER A 165 -3.86 0.58 -20.03
CA SER A 165 -4.83 0.25 -21.10
C SER A 165 -4.15 -0.20 -22.40
N ALA A 166 -3.01 0.41 -22.75
CA ALA A 166 -2.32 0.22 -24.01
C ALA A 166 -0.88 -0.34 -23.89
N SER A 167 -0.45 -0.74 -22.69
CA SER A 167 0.90 -1.29 -22.49
C SER A 167 0.95 -2.44 -21.49
N PRO A 168 1.97 -3.32 -21.56
CA PRO A 168 2.14 -4.40 -20.60
C PRO A 168 2.21 -3.90 -19.16
N PRO A 169 1.76 -4.70 -18.18
CA PRO A 169 1.82 -4.32 -16.77
C PRO A 169 3.28 -4.16 -16.31
N LYS A 170 3.51 -3.19 -15.42
CA LYS A 170 4.83 -2.85 -14.90
C LYS A 170 4.82 -2.78 -13.38
N TYR A 171 5.95 -3.06 -12.75
CA TYR A 171 6.14 -2.88 -11.31
C TYR A 171 7.27 -1.89 -11.01
N PHE A 172 7.16 -1.27 -9.84
CA PHE A 172 8.08 -0.30 -9.29
C PHE A 172 8.51 -0.78 -7.89
N PRO A 173 9.72 -1.35 -7.75
CA PRO A 173 10.17 -1.92 -6.48
C PRO A 173 10.50 -0.82 -5.47
N VAL A 174 10.21 -1.07 -4.19
CA VAL A 174 10.65 -0.20 -3.09
C VAL A 174 12.15 -0.40 -2.85
N LEU A 175 12.90 0.69 -2.72
CA LEU A 175 14.36 0.71 -2.55
C LEU A 175 14.77 1.11 -1.13
N ARG A 176 15.99 0.70 -0.75
CA ARG A 176 16.67 1.14 0.48
C ARG A 176 17.30 2.52 0.27
N GLY A 177 16.48 3.58 0.30
CA GLY A 177 17.00 4.95 0.20
C GLY A 177 17.42 5.37 -1.23
N PRO A 178 17.97 6.58 -1.39
CA PRO A 178 18.42 7.07 -2.70
C PRO A 178 19.56 6.17 -3.19
N VAL A 179 19.41 5.64 -4.40
CA VAL A 179 20.52 5.01 -5.10
C VAL A 179 21.50 6.12 -5.42
N ASP A 180 22.74 6.03 -4.94
CA ASP A 180 23.80 6.89 -5.44
C ASP A 180 23.92 6.61 -6.95
N CYS A 181 23.50 7.56 -7.78
CA CYS A 181 23.62 7.48 -9.25
C CYS A 181 25.09 7.60 -9.73
N SER A 182 26.05 7.06 -8.98
CA SER A 182 27.48 7.10 -9.30
C SER A 182 27.99 5.86 -10.05
N ALA A 183 27.10 4.97 -10.47
CA ALA A 183 27.44 3.82 -11.32
C ALA A 183 26.48 3.72 -12.51
N ALA A 184 26.72 4.56 -13.52
CA ALA A 184 26.29 4.37 -14.90
C ALA A 184 27.50 4.62 -15.80
#